data_AF-A0A2U3EYD6-F1
#
_entry.id   AF-A0A2U3EYD6-F1
#
_cell.length_a   1.000
_cell.length_b   1.000
_cell.length_c   1.000
_cell.angle_alpha   90.00
_cell.angle_beta   90.00
_cell.angle_gamma   90.00
#
_symmetry.space_group_name_H-M   'P 1'
#
loop_
_entity.id
_entity.type
_entity.pdbx_description
1 polymer ?
#
loop_
_entity_poly.entity_id
_entity_poly.type
_entity_poly.pdbx_seq_one_letter_code
_entity_poly.pdbx_strand_id
1 'polypeptide(L)'
;MKPSYEELEAKCAALAAENAGLKDAAEFATASDMWEELGVNVMRYQYQEWYADRLKSAMETPATDAFLAEVRAQESSPLVRALTVIANSEQHDGETVVCDFDTLISVAAGALRDHYAAQLRKGVQS
;
A
#
# COMPACT_ATOMS: atom_id res chain seq x y z
N MET A 1 3.49 18.60 0.01
CA MET A 1 2.21 19.32 0.22
C MET A 1 1.26 18.33 0.88
N LYS A 2 0.52 18.72 1.93
CA LYS A 2 -0.50 17.83 2.50
C LYS A 2 -1.68 17.77 1.52
N PRO A 3 -2.21 16.58 1.20
CA PRO A 3 -3.34 16.48 0.30
C PRO A 3 -4.53 17.28 0.84
N SER A 4 -5.31 17.85 -0.08
CA SER A 4 -6.55 18.55 0.26
C SER A 4 -7.58 17.56 0.81
N TYR A 5 -8.62 18.07 1.49
CA TYR A 5 -9.72 17.23 1.95
C TYR A 5 -10.42 16.54 0.76
N GLU A 6 -10.63 17.28 -0.33
CA GLU A 6 -11.25 16.77 -1.56
C GLU A 6 -10.43 15.64 -2.21
N GLU A 7 -9.09 15.77 -2.21
CA GLU A 7 -8.20 14.73 -2.72
C GLU A 7 -8.26 13.45 -1.88
N LEU A 8 -8.35 13.59 -0.56
CA LEU A 8 -8.49 12.45 0.35
C LEU A 8 -9.87 11.79 0.20
N GLU A 9 -10.94 12.57 0.10
CA GLU A 9 -12.29 12.06 -0.13
C GLU A 9 -12.39 11.29 -1.44
N ALA A 10 -11.80 11.80 -2.52
CA ALA A 10 -11.74 11.12 -3.81
C ALA A 10 -11.00 9.77 -3.73
N LYS A 11 -9.86 9.71 -3.02
CA LYS A 11 -9.12 8.46 -2.77
C LYS A 11 -9.96 7.46 -1.97
N CYS A 12 -10.63 7.92 -0.91
CA CYS A 12 -11.51 7.07 -0.11
C CYS A 12 -12.68 6.54 -0.92
N ALA A 13 -13.30 7.37 -1.77
CA ALA A 13 -14.39 6.95 -2.65
C ALA A 13 -13.93 5.89 -3.67
N ALA A 14 -12.74 6.07 -4.26
CA ALA A 14 -12.17 5.09 -5.19
C ALA A 14 -11.88 3.75 -4.50
N LEU A 15 -11.25 3.76 -3.33
CA LEU A 15 -10.99 2.53 -2.55
C LEU A 15 -12.29 1.87 -2.07
N ALA A 16 -13.31 2.64 -1.72
CA ALA A 16 -14.62 2.10 -1.33
C ALA A 16 -15.31 1.42 -2.52
N ALA A 17 -15.23 2.00 -3.72
CA ALA A 17 -15.76 1.41 -4.94
C ALA A 17 -15.04 0.09 -5.30
N GLU A 18 -13.72 0.06 -5.22
CA GLU A 18 -12.95 -1.19 -5.42
C GLU A 18 -13.31 -2.26 -4.39
N ASN A 19 -13.41 -1.90 -3.11
CA ASN A 19 -13.80 -2.83 -2.06
C ASN A 19 -15.22 -3.39 -2.27
N ALA A 20 -16.15 -2.57 -2.75
CA ALA A 20 -17.48 -3.05 -3.12
C ALA A 20 -17.42 -4.06 -4.28
N GLY A 21 -16.60 -3.79 -5.31
CA GLY A 21 -16.38 -4.71 -6.43
C GLY A 21 -15.72 -6.03 -6.01
N LEU A 22 -14.70 -5.98 -5.14
CA LEU A 22 -14.06 -7.17 -4.57
C LEU A 22 -15.03 -8.01 -3.73
N LYS A 23 -15.91 -7.35 -2.97
CA LYS A 23 -16.95 -8.03 -2.19
C LYS A 23 -17.95 -8.75 -3.10
N ASP A 24 -18.43 -8.07 -4.14
CA ASP A 24 -19.30 -8.69 -5.16
C ASP A 24 -18.62 -9.88 -5.84
N ALA A 25 -17.35 -9.75 -6.20
CA ALA A 25 -16.57 -10.83 -6.79
C ALA A 25 -16.38 -12.02 -5.83
N ALA A 26 -16.18 -11.76 -4.53
CA ALA A 26 -16.07 -12.80 -3.52
C ALA A 26 -17.40 -13.56 -3.32
N GLU A 27 -18.53 -12.84 -3.31
CA GLU A 27 -19.86 -13.45 -3.27
C GLU A 27 -20.10 -14.31 -4.52
N PHE A 28 -19.82 -13.75 -5.70
CA PHE A 28 -19.87 -14.45 -6.99
C PHE A 28 -18.99 -15.70 -7.01
N ALA A 29 -17.81 -15.66 -6.38
CA ALA A 29 -16.88 -16.78 -6.33
C ALA A 29 -17.43 -18.02 -5.59
N THR A 30 -18.46 -17.81 -4.77
CA THR A 30 -19.08 -18.84 -3.92
C THR A 30 -20.50 -19.20 -4.34
N ALA A 31 -20.94 -18.70 -5.50
CA ALA A 31 -22.30 -18.90 -5.98
C ALA A 31 -22.59 -20.39 -6.22
N SER A 32 -23.80 -20.82 -5.84
CA SER A 32 -24.20 -22.24 -5.84
C SER A 32 -24.35 -22.84 -7.24
N ASP A 33 -24.57 -21.99 -8.25
CA ASP A 33 -24.64 -22.35 -9.67
C ASP A 33 -23.28 -22.75 -10.27
N MET A 34 -22.18 -22.52 -9.55
CA MET A 34 -20.82 -22.96 -9.93
C MET A 34 -20.60 -24.46 -9.76
N TRP A 35 -21.54 -25.15 -9.13
CA TRP A 35 -21.40 -26.54 -8.74
C TRP A 35 -22.60 -27.35 -9.24
N GLU A 36 -22.33 -28.36 -10.07
CA GLU A 36 -23.32 -29.36 -10.45
C GLU A 36 -23.29 -30.50 -9.42
N GLU A 37 -24.41 -30.76 -8.76
CA GLU A 37 -24.56 -31.90 -7.84
C GLU A 37 -24.79 -33.18 -8.67
N LEU A 38 -23.82 -34.09 -8.65
CA LEU A 38 -23.84 -35.34 -9.42
C LEU A 38 -24.24 -36.56 -8.56
N GLY A 39 -24.59 -36.34 -7.29
CA GLY A 39 -24.94 -37.37 -6.31
C GLY A 39 -24.45 -37.03 -4.90
N VAL A 40 -24.62 -37.96 -3.96
CA VAL A 40 -24.30 -37.75 -2.52
C VAL A 40 -22.87 -37.26 -2.34
N ASN A 41 -22.71 -35.97 -1.99
CA ASN A 41 -21.45 -35.27 -1.77
C ASN A 41 -20.47 -35.27 -2.97
N VAL A 42 -20.98 -35.39 -4.21
CA VAL A 42 -20.15 -35.26 -5.42
C VAL A 42 -20.56 -33.99 -6.16
N MET A 43 -19.70 -32.98 -6.12
CA MET A 43 -19.89 -31.72 -6.85
C MET A 43 -18.90 -31.65 -8.01
N ARG A 44 -19.38 -31.24 -9.20
CA ARG A 44 -18.52 -30.88 -10.33
C ARG A 44 -18.48 -29.36 -10.47
N TYR A 45 -17.27 -28.82 -10.51
CA TYR A 45 -17.05 -27.41 -10.82
C TYR A 45 -17.33 -27.15 -12.30
N GLN A 46 -18.31 -26.28 -12.60
CA GLN A 46 -18.63 -25.87 -13.96
C GLN A 46 -17.77 -24.68 -14.37
N TYR A 47 -16.56 -24.97 -14.88
CA TYR A 47 -15.68 -23.92 -15.40
C TYR A 47 -16.32 -23.26 -16.64
N GLN A 48 -16.59 -21.95 -16.55
CA GLN A 48 -16.98 -21.12 -17.68
C GLN A 48 -15.98 -19.99 -17.83
N GLU A 49 -15.52 -19.70 -19.06
CA GLU A 49 -14.45 -18.72 -19.30
C GLU A 49 -14.82 -17.32 -18.79
N TRP A 50 -16.07 -16.90 -19.00
CA TRP A 50 -16.56 -15.60 -18.52
C TRP A 50 -16.53 -15.44 -17.00
N TYR A 51 -16.62 -16.53 -16.24
CA TYR A 51 -16.50 -16.52 -14.79
C TYR A 51 -15.07 -16.14 -14.37
N ALA A 52 -14.09 -16.77 -15.02
CA ALA A 52 -12.69 -16.46 -14.79
C ALA A 52 -12.37 -15.01 -15.19
N ASP A 53 -12.97 -14.51 -16.28
CA ASP A 53 -12.77 -13.13 -16.72
C ASP A 53 -13.37 -12.12 -15.75
N ARG A 54 -14.56 -12.39 -15.19
CA ARG A 54 -15.18 -11.54 -14.15
C ARG A 54 -14.30 -11.46 -12.90
N LEU A 55 -13.79 -12.60 -12.42
CA LEU A 55 -12.91 -12.61 -11.24
C LEU A 55 -11.57 -11.93 -11.51
N LYS A 56 -10.97 -12.14 -12.68
CA LYS A 56 -9.73 -11.45 -13.06
C LYS A 56 -9.92 -9.94 -13.13
N SER A 57 -11.02 -9.48 -13.71
CA SER A 57 -11.33 -8.04 -13.78
C SER A 57 -11.50 -7.44 -12.39
N ALA A 58 -12.12 -8.16 -11.45
CA ALA A 58 -12.24 -7.69 -10.07
C ALA A 58 -10.90 -7.63 -9.31
N MET A 59 -9.90 -8.41 -9.74
CA MET A 59 -8.55 -8.36 -9.14
C MET A 59 -7.73 -7.14 -9.60
N GLU A 60 -8.15 -6.45 -10.67
CA GLU A 60 -7.53 -5.19 -11.08
C GLU A 60 -7.94 -4.08 -10.10
N THR A 61 -7.01 -3.65 -9.24
CA THR A 61 -7.28 -2.74 -8.11
C THR A 61 -6.35 -1.51 -8.14
N PRO A 62 -6.46 -0.66 -9.17
CA PRO A 62 -5.54 0.47 -9.39
C PRO A 62 -5.51 1.50 -8.24
N ALA A 63 -6.62 1.75 -7.53
CA ALA A 63 -6.65 2.65 -6.38
C ALA A 63 -5.92 2.03 -5.18
N THR A 64 -6.05 0.72 -4.98
CA THR A 64 -5.27 -0.02 -3.98
C THR A 64 -3.78 -0.01 -4.31
N ASP A 65 -3.41 -0.25 -5.56
CA ASP A 65 -2.02 -0.17 -6.03
C ASP A 65 -1.43 1.23 -5.83
N ALA A 66 -2.18 2.27 -6.19
CA ALA A 66 -1.77 3.65 -5.99
C ALA A 66 -1.59 3.98 -4.50
N PHE A 67 -2.50 3.51 -3.64
CA PHE A 67 -2.39 3.66 -2.19
C PHE A 67 -1.14 2.99 -1.63
N LEU A 68 -0.87 1.73 -2.02
CA LEU A 68 0.32 1.01 -1.58
C LEU A 68 1.62 1.65 -2.09
N ALA A 69 1.62 2.18 -3.31
CA ALA A 69 2.75 2.94 -3.85
C ALA A 69 3.00 4.22 -3.04
N GLU A 70 1.95 4.94 -2.64
CA GLU A 70 2.05 6.11 -1.78
C GLU A 70 2.61 5.76 -0.39
N VAL A 71 2.11 4.69 0.24
CA VAL A 71 2.61 4.22 1.55
C VAL A 71 4.11 3.88 1.47
N ARG A 72 4.54 3.13 0.45
CA ARG A 72 5.96 2.82 0.23
C ARG A 72 6.81 4.08 -0.02
N ALA A 73 6.26 5.08 -0.73
CA ALA A 73 6.93 6.36 -0.93
C ALA A 73 7.08 7.14 0.40
N GLN A 74 6.08 7.07 1.28
CA GLN A 74 6.15 7.68 2.61
C GLN A 74 7.20 7.00 3.51
N GLU A 75 7.38 5.69 3.42
CA GLU A 75 8.40 4.94 4.18
C GLU A 75 9.83 5.26 3.75
N SER A 76 10.05 5.50 2.45
CA SER A 76 11.37 5.85 1.91
C SER A 76 11.73 7.35 2.04
N SER A 77 10.73 8.22 2.25
CA SER A 77 10.90 9.67 2.36
C SER A 77 11.97 10.14 3.37
N PRO A 78 12.08 9.58 4.60
CA PRO A 78 13.10 10.01 5.57
C PRO A 78 14.53 9.70 5.12
N LEU A 79 14.74 8.52 4.52
CA LEU A 79 16.04 8.11 4.02
C LEU A 79 16.46 8.95 2.82
N VAL A 80 15.55 9.17 1.87
CA VAL A 80 15.79 10.03 0.71
C VAL A 80 16.15 11.44 1.17
N ARG A 81 15.39 12.01 2.12
CA ARG A 81 15.69 13.33 2.69
C ARG A 81 17.06 13.40 3.34
N ALA A 82 17.41 12.43 4.18
CA ALA A 82 18.72 12.39 4.84
C ALA A 82 19.88 12.35 3.83
N LEU A 83 19.76 11.49 2.81
CA LEU A 83 20.76 11.38 1.74
C LEU A 83 20.84 12.63 0.86
N THR A 84 19.72 13.32 0.61
CA THR A 84 19.72 14.60 -0.13
C THR A 84 20.43 15.71 0.65
N VAL A 85 20.22 15.82 1.96
CA VAL A 85 20.92 16.81 2.81
C VAL A 85 22.43 16.57 2.77
N ILE A 86 22.85 15.32 2.88
CA ILE A 86 24.25 14.88 2.75
C ILE A 86 24.82 15.25 1.37
N ALA A 87 24.11 14.91 0.29
CA ALA A 87 24.56 15.16 -1.07
C ALA A 87 24.70 16.66 -1.41
N ASN A 88 23.82 17.50 -0.85
CA ASN A 88 23.86 18.94 -1.06
C ASN A 88 24.78 19.68 -0.07
N SER A 89 25.43 18.95 0.86
CA SER A 89 26.20 19.55 1.97
C SER A 89 25.40 20.57 2.78
N GLU A 90 24.08 20.36 2.88
CA GLU A 90 23.19 21.19 3.67
C GLU A 90 23.30 20.82 5.15
N GLN A 91 22.82 21.71 6.03
CA GLN A 91 22.85 21.45 7.47
C GLN A 91 21.83 20.36 7.85
N HIS A 92 22.29 19.29 8.51
CA HIS A 92 21.41 18.37 9.25
C HIS A 92 21.52 18.71 10.73
N ASP A 93 20.41 19.01 11.39
CA ASP A 93 20.38 19.46 12.80
C ASP A 93 21.31 20.66 13.13
N GLY A 94 21.59 21.52 12.15
CA GLY A 94 22.38 22.75 12.32
C GLY A 94 23.89 22.59 12.09
N GLU A 95 24.39 21.40 11.76
CA GLU A 95 25.80 21.15 11.41
C GLU A 95 25.95 20.89 9.91
N THR A 96 26.92 21.60 9.28
CA THR A 96 27.27 21.38 7.87
C THR A 96 27.88 19.99 7.72
N VAL A 97 27.19 19.11 6.99
CA VAL A 97 27.62 17.72 6.84
C VAL A 97 28.66 17.62 5.71
N VAL A 98 29.95 17.52 6.07
CA VAL A 98 31.02 17.10 5.16
C VAL A 98 31.21 15.59 5.38
N CYS A 99 30.76 14.76 4.46
CA CYS A 99 30.54 13.34 4.77
C CYS A 99 31.73 12.47 4.37
N ASP A 100 32.39 11.84 5.34
CA ASP A 100 32.98 10.51 5.14
C ASP A 100 31.88 9.42 5.20
N PHE A 101 32.24 8.19 4.87
CA PHE A 101 31.27 7.09 4.77
C PHE A 101 30.59 6.77 6.12
N ASP A 102 31.30 6.92 7.24
CA ASP A 102 30.79 6.65 8.58
C ASP A 102 29.74 7.69 9.01
N THR A 103 29.96 8.97 8.70
CA THR A 103 29.00 10.05 8.95
C THR A 103 27.72 9.84 8.13
N LEU A 104 27.85 9.41 6.88
CA LEU A 104 26.71 9.10 6.00
C LEU A 104 25.84 7.99 6.59
N ILE A 105 26.46 6.90 7.06
CA ILE A 105 25.74 5.77 7.68
C ILE A 105 25.04 6.22 8.96
N SER A 106 25.71 6.99 9.82
CA SER A 106 25.15 7.44 11.10
C SER A 106 23.92 8.32 10.92
N VAL A 107 23.96 9.28 9.99
CA VAL A 107 22.84 10.18 9.68
C VAL A 107 21.66 9.42 9.07
N ALA A 108 21.91 8.54 8.10
CA ALA A 108 20.87 7.72 7.49
C ALA A 108 20.20 6.79 8.52
N ALA A 109 20.99 6.13 9.38
CA ALA A 109 20.48 5.27 10.44
C ALA A 109 19.66 6.05 11.49
N GLY A 110 20.11 7.26 11.85
CA GLY A 110 19.38 8.16 12.74
C GLY A 110 18.00 8.55 12.20
N ALA A 111 17.94 8.97 10.93
CA ALA A 111 16.69 9.33 10.27
C ALA A 111 15.68 8.17 10.22
N LEU A 112 16.16 6.95 9.93
CA LEU A 112 15.32 5.75 9.95
C LEU A 112 14.81 5.41 11.35
N ARG A 113 15.70 5.42 12.36
CA ARG A 113 15.33 5.16 13.75
C ARG A 113 14.23 6.11 14.21
N ASP A 114 14.37 7.40 13.94
CA ASP A 114 13.43 8.41 14.41
C ASP A 114 12.08 8.28 13.68
N HIS A 115 12.10 7.91 12.39
CA HIS A 115 10.89 7.58 11.63
C HIS A 115 10.14 6.39 12.23
N TYR A 116 10.80 5.26 12.43
CA TYR A 116 10.16 4.06 13.01
C TYR A 116 9.70 4.30 14.45
N ALA A 117 10.46 5.04 15.25
CA ALA A 117 10.03 5.44 16.60
C ALA A 117 8.78 6.34 16.58
N ALA A 118 8.61 7.19 15.56
CA ALA A 118 7.39 7.97 15.37
C ALA A 118 6.21 7.09 14.93
N GLN A 119 6.42 6.10 14.05
CA GLN A 119 5.39 5.14 13.66
C GLN A 119 4.90 4.30 14.86
N LEU A 120 5.82 3.77 15.68
CA LEU A 120 5.48 3.01 16.88
C LEU A 120 4.61 3.82 17.86
N ARG A 121 4.90 5.12 18.01
CA ARG A 121 4.09 6.01 18.86
C ARG A 121 2.68 6.26 18.32
N LYS A 122 2.49 6.26 17.00
CA LYS A 122 1.16 6.37 16.37
C LYS A 122 0.34 5.09 16.52
N GLY A 123 0.99 3.92 16.45
CA GLY A 123 0.32 2.61 16.59
C GLY A 123 -0.18 2.30 18.02
N VAL A 124 0.33 2.99 19.04
CA VAL A 124 -0.10 2.84 20.45
C VAL A 124 -1.40 3.61 20.77
N GLN A 125 -1.88 4.46 19.86
CA GLN A 125 -3.10 5.26 20.09
C GLN A 125 -4.33 4.81 19.28
N SER A 126 -4.30 3.62 18.68
CA SER A 126 -5.49 3.06 18.01
C SER A 126 -6.29 2.13 18.92
#